data_AF-E6PBW3-F1
#
_entry.id   AF-E6PBW3-F1
#
_cell.length_a   1.000
_cell.length_b   1.000
_cell.length_c   1.000
_cell.angle_alpha   90.00
_cell.angle_beta   90.00
_cell.angle_gamma   90.00
#
_symmetry.space_group_name_H-M   'P 1'
#
loop_
_entity.id
_entity.type
_entity.pdbx_description
1 polymer ?
#
loop_
_entity_poly.entity_id
_entity_poly.type
_entity_poly.pdbx_seq_one_letter_code
_entity_poly.pdbx_strand_id
1 'polypeptide(L)'
;KALMDDNVMKKYTTRSDEARHYVQYDQGEDRWLCTLLLQRGYRVEYSAASDAYTHCPEGFNEFYNQRRRWVPSTIANIMDLLADAKRTIKINDNISLLYIFYQMMLMGGTILGPGTIFLMLVGAFVAAFRIDNWTSFHYNIVPILAFMFICFTCKSNIQLFVAQVLSTAYALIMMAVIVGTALQLGEDGIGSPSAIFLISMVGSFFIAACLHPQEFWCITCGLIYLLSIPSMYLLLILYSIINLNVVSWGTREVVAKKTKKELEAEKKAAEEAKKRVKQKSMLSFLQSGIGDNGDEEGSVEFSLAGLFRCIFCTHGKTSDEKQQLTSIAESLDTIKHRMDTIESAVDPHGHHASRHGRRRTTSSGSKDHHLLTSVAEKSGDESDESDSDTSAEPKQERDFLTNPYWIEDPDVRKGEVDFLSSTEIQFWKDLIDQYLYPIDNDPVEQVIYTHMLLILNLIFFGVNSCLKYIIS
;
A
#
# COMPACT_ATOMS: atom_id res chain seq x y z
N LYS A 1 24.64 -24.52 -1.46
CA LYS A 1 25.45 -24.80 -0.24
C LYS A 1 25.11 -23.82 0.89
N ALA A 2 25.18 -22.51 0.68
CA ALA A 2 24.90 -21.51 1.73
C ALA A 2 23.52 -21.63 2.40
N LEU A 3 22.45 -21.81 1.61
CA LEU A 3 21.10 -22.05 2.15
C LEU A 3 21.01 -23.35 2.97
N MET A 4 21.75 -24.38 2.55
CA MET A 4 21.73 -25.70 3.21
C MET A 4 22.71 -25.79 4.38
N ASP A 5 23.36 -24.69 4.76
CA ASP A 5 24.24 -24.65 5.93
C ASP A 5 23.43 -24.77 7.22
N ASP A 6 24.09 -25.24 8.26
CA ASP A 6 23.53 -25.53 9.57
C ASP A 6 22.69 -24.35 10.06
N ASN A 7 21.43 -24.62 10.33
CA ASN A 7 20.48 -23.65 10.88
C ASN A 7 20.29 -22.34 10.06
N VAL A 8 20.62 -22.30 8.76
CA VAL A 8 20.12 -21.22 7.88
C VAL A 8 18.66 -21.48 7.56
N MET A 9 18.37 -22.48 6.72
CA MET A 9 16.98 -22.78 6.34
C MET A 9 16.13 -23.21 7.53
N LYS A 10 16.67 -23.99 8.48
CA LYS A 10 15.92 -24.38 9.68
C LYS A 10 15.46 -23.16 10.51
N LYS A 11 16.27 -22.10 10.59
CA LYS A 11 15.89 -20.86 11.29
C LYS A 11 14.94 -20.03 10.42
N TYR A 12 15.23 -19.92 9.14
CA TYR A 12 14.40 -19.19 8.17
C TYR A 12 12.97 -19.74 8.04
N THR A 13 12.78 -21.06 8.19
CA THR A 13 11.46 -21.71 8.16
C THR A 13 10.73 -21.69 9.51
N THR A 14 11.24 -20.96 10.51
CA THR A 14 10.58 -20.85 11.82
C THR A 14 9.30 -20.04 11.65
N ARG A 15 8.19 -20.52 12.22
CA ARG A 15 6.91 -19.79 12.19
C ARG A 15 6.97 -18.55 13.07
N SER A 16 6.22 -17.53 12.68
CA SER A 16 6.13 -16.28 13.40
C SER A 16 5.24 -16.42 14.64
N ASP A 17 5.85 -16.75 15.78
CA ASP A 17 5.10 -16.95 17.04
C ASP A 17 5.12 -15.72 17.98
N GLU A 18 5.95 -14.72 17.69
CA GLU A 18 6.13 -13.51 18.51
C GLU A 18 5.93 -12.24 17.68
N ALA A 19 5.52 -11.14 18.33
CA ALA A 19 5.30 -9.85 17.66
C ALA A 19 6.51 -9.38 16.81
N ARG A 20 7.74 -9.59 17.29
CA ARG A 20 8.97 -9.26 16.54
C ARG A 20 9.13 -10.14 15.28
N HIS A 21 8.73 -11.41 15.35
CA HIS A 21 8.84 -12.35 14.23
C HIS A 21 7.99 -11.88 13.05
N TYR A 22 6.76 -11.42 13.28
CA TYR A 22 5.93 -10.85 12.21
C TYR A 22 6.58 -9.65 11.49
N VAL A 23 7.25 -8.77 12.25
CA VAL A 23 7.93 -7.60 11.66
C VAL A 23 9.21 -7.99 10.90
N GLN A 24 9.91 -9.02 11.35
CA GLN A 24 11.20 -9.41 10.77
C GLN A 24 11.06 -10.50 9.69
N TYR A 25 10.34 -11.57 10.00
CA TYR A 25 10.24 -12.79 9.20
C TYR A 25 9.20 -12.64 8.09
N ASP A 26 8.02 -12.08 8.39
CA ASP A 26 6.92 -12.02 7.41
C ASP A 26 6.94 -10.74 6.57
N GLN A 27 7.48 -9.65 7.12
CA GLN A 27 7.49 -8.32 6.49
C GLN A 27 8.83 -7.95 5.84
N GLY A 28 9.89 -8.72 6.09
CA GLY A 28 11.23 -8.50 5.55
C GLY A 28 12.02 -9.80 5.46
N GLU A 29 11.38 -10.84 4.91
CA GLU A 29 11.95 -12.18 4.76
C GLU A 29 13.25 -12.14 3.97
N ASP A 30 13.30 -11.29 2.94
CA ASP A 30 14.46 -11.03 2.09
C ASP A 30 15.69 -10.58 2.89
N ARG A 31 15.52 -9.54 3.71
CA ARG A 31 16.55 -8.95 4.57
C ARG A 31 16.94 -9.92 5.68
N TRP A 32 15.99 -10.66 6.21
CA TRP A 32 16.23 -11.62 7.27
C TRP A 32 17.10 -12.78 6.78
N LEU A 33 16.79 -13.35 5.61
CA LEU A 33 17.62 -14.38 5.00
C LEU A 33 19.05 -13.89 4.76
N CYS A 34 19.20 -12.67 4.24
CA CYS A 34 20.52 -12.06 4.04
C CYS A 34 21.29 -11.94 5.37
N THR A 35 20.61 -11.51 6.43
CA THR A 35 21.19 -11.39 7.77
C THR A 35 21.68 -12.75 8.28
N LEU A 36 20.87 -13.81 8.11
CA LEU A 36 21.26 -15.18 8.50
C LEU A 36 22.49 -15.68 7.76
N LEU A 37 22.59 -15.39 6.45
CA LEU A 37 23.75 -15.75 5.64
C LEU A 37 25.02 -15.01 6.10
N LEU A 38 24.90 -13.71 6.37
CA LEU A 38 26.02 -12.90 6.88
C LEU A 38 26.48 -13.38 8.26
N GLN A 39 25.56 -13.70 9.16
CA GLN A 39 25.85 -14.26 10.49
C GLN A 39 26.52 -15.65 10.43
N ARG A 40 26.40 -16.35 9.30
CA ARG A 40 27.01 -17.67 9.05
C ARG A 40 28.37 -17.60 8.35
N GLY A 41 28.87 -16.40 8.04
CA GLY A 41 30.16 -16.22 7.38
C GLY A 41 30.09 -16.15 5.86
N TYR A 42 28.89 -16.18 5.27
CA TYR A 42 28.74 -16.02 3.83
C TYR A 42 28.86 -14.56 3.41
N ARG A 43 29.27 -14.37 2.16
CA ARG A 43 29.37 -13.05 1.51
C ARG A 43 28.14 -12.85 0.63
N VAL A 44 27.54 -11.67 0.74
CA VAL A 44 26.53 -11.18 -0.20
C VAL A 44 27.19 -10.08 -1.02
N GLU A 45 27.14 -10.20 -2.34
CA GLU A 45 27.82 -9.29 -3.28
C GLU A 45 26.80 -8.62 -4.20
N TYR A 46 27.05 -7.36 -4.49
CA TYR A 46 26.34 -6.64 -5.54
C TYR A 46 26.96 -7.02 -6.90
N SER A 47 26.11 -7.47 -7.83
CA SER A 47 26.50 -7.78 -9.21
C SER A 47 25.96 -6.68 -10.13
N ALA A 48 26.85 -5.84 -10.65
CA ALA A 48 26.47 -4.71 -11.52
C ALA A 48 25.93 -5.14 -12.89
N ALA A 49 26.16 -6.40 -13.29
CA ALA A 49 25.63 -6.96 -14.54
C ALA A 49 24.26 -7.63 -14.36
N SER A 50 23.70 -7.60 -13.13
CA SER A 50 22.41 -8.19 -12.83
C SER A 50 21.34 -7.10 -12.88
N ASP A 51 20.51 -7.13 -13.92
CA ASP A 51 19.37 -6.23 -14.09
C ASP A 51 18.08 -6.88 -13.58
N ALA A 52 17.24 -6.09 -12.93
CA ALA A 52 15.93 -6.50 -12.46
C ALA A 52 14.90 -5.43 -12.86
N TYR A 53 13.86 -5.86 -13.58
CA TYR A 53 12.70 -5.02 -13.85
C TYR A 53 11.72 -5.10 -12.68
N THR A 54 11.26 -3.93 -12.19
CA THR A 54 10.30 -3.85 -11.09
C THR A 54 9.30 -2.73 -11.32
N HIS A 55 8.04 -2.97 -10.95
CA HIS A 55 7.02 -1.94 -10.95
C HIS A 55 7.07 -1.19 -9.62
N CYS A 56 7.31 0.12 -9.70
CA CYS A 56 7.27 0.99 -8.52
C CYS A 56 5.83 1.45 -8.24
N PRO A 57 5.49 1.74 -6.97
CA PRO A 57 4.21 2.34 -6.66
C PRO A 57 4.06 3.70 -7.34
N GLU A 58 3.02 3.85 -8.15
CA GLU A 58 2.71 5.14 -8.81
C GLU A 58 1.75 5.98 -7.95
N GLY A 59 0.94 5.33 -7.11
CA GLY A 59 -0.01 5.98 -6.22
C GLY A 59 0.56 6.27 -4.82
N PHE A 60 0.17 7.42 -4.24
CA PHE A 60 0.56 7.81 -2.87
C PHE A 60 0.22 6.74 -1.83
N ASN A 61 -1.01 6.20 -1.89
CA ASN A 61 -1.49 5.20 -0.93
C ASN A 61 -0.70 3.88 -1.03
N GLU A 62 -0.39 3.46 -2.24
CA GLU A 62 0.39 2.25 -2.48
C GLU A 62 1.82 2.42 -1.97
N PHE A 63 2.45 3.56 -2.26
CA PHE A 63 3.76 3.92 -1.75
C PHE A 63 3.81 3.90 -0.22
N TYR A 64 2.85 4.56 0.45
CA TYR A 64 2.80 4.58 1.92
C TYR A 64 2.57 3.19 2.51
N ASN A 65 1.70 2.37 1.92
CA ASN A 65 1.44 1.03 2.40
C ASN A 65 2.63 0.08 2.19
N GLN A 66 3.36 0.21 1.09
CA GLN A 66 4.60 -0.53 0.88
C GLN A 66 5.65 -0.16 1.94
N ARG A 67 5.85 1.14 2.16
CA ARG A 67 6.85 1.65 3.10
C ARG A 67 6.50 1.36 4.57
N ARG A 68 5.21 1.30 4.92
CA ARG A 68 4.72 0.83 6.22
C ARG A 68 5.31 -0.52 6.61
N ARG A 69 5.53 -1.41 5.64
CA ARG A 69 6.11 -2.74 5.85
C ARG A 69 7.64 -2.68 5.94
N TRP A 70 8.25 -1.98 4.99
CA TRP A 70 9.71 -1.96 4.82
C TRP A 70 10.46 -1.23 5.92
N VAL A 71 9.90 -0.14 6.45
CA VAL A 71 10.57 0.67 7.47
C VAL A 71 10.77 -0.13 8.77
N PRO A 72 9.71 -0.71 9.37
CA PRO A 72 9.84 -1.62 10.51
C PRO A 72 10.77 -2.80 10.30
N SER A 73 10.64 -3.51 9.17
CA SER A 73 11.43 -4.71 8.92
C SER A 73 12.91 -4.39 8.72
N THR A 74 13.23 -3.24 8.13
CA THR A 74 14.60 -2.72 8.05
C THR A 74 15.15 -2.42 9.44
N ILE A 75 14.37 -1.74 10.29
CA ILE A 75 14.78 -1.43 11.67
C ILE A 75 15.03 -2.74 12.46
N ALA A 76 14.11 -3.71 12.39
CA ALA A 76 14.25 -4.99 13.07
C ALA A 76 15.50 -5.77 12.63
N ASN A 77 15.75 -5.86 11.33
CA ASN A 77 16.90 -6.60 10.79
C ASN A 77 18.24 -5.94 11.11
N ILE A 78 18.33 -4.59 11.05
CA ILE A 78 19.55 -3.89 11.47
C ILE A 78 19.79 -4.08 12.97
N MET A 79 18.74 -4.03 13.81
CA MET A 79 18.89 -4.28 15.25
C MET A 79 19.37 -5.71 15.55
N ASP A 80 18.87 -6.72 14.82
CA ASP A 80 19.32 -8.11 14.95
C ASP A 80 20.81 -8.26 14.58
N LEU A 81 21.24 -7.65 13.47
CA LEU A 81 22.64 -7.63 13.06
C LEU A 81 23.54 -6.92 14.08
N LEU A 82 23.08 -5.78 14.63
CA LEU A 82 23.83 -5.01 15.63
C LEU A 82 23.94 -5.74 16.97
N ALA A 83 22.89 -6.46 17.39
CA ALA A 83 22.91 -7.27 18.61
C ALA A 83 23.94 -8.41 18.53
N ASP A 84 24.05 -9.06 17.37
CA ASP A 84 25.00 -10.14 17.10
C ASP A 84 26.31 -9.67 16.46
N ALA A 85 26.60 -8.37 16.46
CA ALA A 85 27.74 -7.79 15.73
C ALA A 85 29.09 -8.40 16.11
N LYS A 86 29.37 -8.59 17.41
CA LYS A 86 30.63 -9.17 17.89
C LYS A 86 30.86 -10.59 17.36
N ARG A 87 29.79 -11.39 17.31
CA ARG A 87 29.84 -12.75 16.80
C ARG A 87 29.99 -12.75 15.28
N THR A 88 29.24 -11.89 14.60
CA THR A 88 29.25 -11.78 13.14
C THR A 88 30.63 -11.37 12.63
N ILE A 89 31.29 -10.37 13.23
CA ILE A 89 32.66 -9.96 12.88
C ILE A 89 33.65 -11.12 13.08
N LYS A 90 33.49 -11.93 14.14
CA LYS A 90 34.38 -13.04 14.43
C LYS A 90 34.24 -14.20 13.42
N ILE A 91 33.06 -14.39 12.86
CA ILE A 91 32.74 -15.50 11.95
C ILE A 91 32.91 -15.10 10.48
N ASN A 92 32.65 -13.83 10.14
CA ASN A 92 32.62 -13.33 8.78
C ASN A 92 33.70 -12.28 8.55
N ASP A 93 34.79 -12.68 7.86
CA ASP A 93 35.90 -11.79 7.53
C ASP A 93 35.50 -10.62 6.61
N ASN A 94 34.35 -10.71 5.93
CA ASN A 94 33.83 -9.65 5.08
C ASN A 94 33.04 -8.57 5.85
N ILE A 95 32.77 -8.78 7.14
CA ILE A 95 32.04 -7.85 7.99
C ILE A 95 33.02 -7.16 8.94
N SER A 96 33.38 -5.93 8.62
CA SER A 96 34.32 -5.12 9.41
C SER A 96 33.62 -4.38 10.55
N LEU A 97 34.42 -3.96 11.55
CA LEU A 97 33.96 -3.05 12.60
C LEU A 97 33.41 -1.74 12.01
N LEU A 98 34.02 -1.24 10.93
CA LEU A 98 33.58 -0.01 10.26
C LEU A 98 32.20 -0.18 9.64
N TYR A 99 31.91 -1.35 9.06
CA TYR A 99 30.57 -1.65 8.55
C TYR A 99 29.53 -1.70 9.66
N ILE A 100 29.83 -2.33 10.80
CA ILE A 100 28.94 -2.32 11.96
C ILE A 100 28.72 -0.89 12.50
N PHE A 101 29.77 -0.08 12.55
CA PHE A 101 29.66 1.33 12.92
C PHE A 101 28.78 2.11 11.94
N TYR A 102 28.91 1.87 10.64
CA TYR A 102 28.03 2.44 9.62
C TYR A 102 26.56 2.05 9.84
N GLN A 103 26.28 0.77 10.12
CA GLN A 103 24.92 0.31 10.44
C GLN A 103 24.37 0.96 11.72
N MET A 104 25.21 1.18 12.73
CA MET A 104 24.84 1.92 13.93
C MET A 104 24.49 3.38 13.62
N MET A 105 25.29 4.05 12.78
CA MET A 105 25.02 5.42 12.33
C MET A 105 23.71 5.51 11.51
N LEU A 106 23.44 4.54 10.63
CA LEU A 106 22.18 4.46 9.90
C LEU A 106 20.97 4.30 10.83
N MET A 107 21.08 3.42 11.84
CA MET A 107 20.04 3.24 12.85
C MET A 107 19.80 4.54 13.63
N GLY A 108 20.88 5.18 14.10
CA GLY A 108 20.80 6.47 14.78
C GLY A 108 20.16 7.56 13.93
N GLY A 109 20.55 7.67 12.65
CA GLY A 109 19.96 8.61 11.70
C GLY A 109 18.47 8.35 11.45
N THR A 110 18.06 7.08 11.39
CA THR A 110 16.64 6.70 11.20
C THR A 110 15.78 7.11 12.39
N ILE A 111 16.30 6.94 13.62
CA ILE A 111 15.60 7.32 14.85
C ILE A 111 15.54 8.85 15.01
N LEU A 112 16.62 9.56 14.71
CA LEU A 112 16.71 11.02 14.86
C LEU A 112 16.03 11.79 13.72
N GLY A 113 15.89 11.16 12.54
CA GLY A 113 15.37 11.77 11.31
C GLY A 113 14.08 12.56 11.51
N PRO A 114 12.99 11.98 12.04
CA PRO A 114 11.74 12.70 12.27
C PRO A 114 11.92 13.95 13.15
N GLY A 115 12.76 13.88 14.19
CA GLY A 115 13.06 15.01 15.06
C GLY A 115 13.86 16.11 14.36
N THR A 116 14.84 15.75 13.54
CA THR A 116 15.59 16.70 12.72
C THR A 116 14.69 17.42 11.72
N ILE A 117 13.83 16.69 11.01
CA ILE A 117 12.87 17.27 10.07
C ILE A 117 11.85 18.16 10.78
N PHE A 118 11.40 17.76 11.97
CA PHE A 118 10.53 18.60 12.80
C PHE A 118 11.19 19.95 13.12
N LEU A 119 12.44 19.95 13.59
CA LEU A 119 13.16 21.18 13.92
C LEU A 119 13.45 22.03 12.68
N MET A 120 13.77 21.38 11.54
CA MET A 120 13.95 22.06 10.25
C MET A 120 12.67 22.81 9.84
N LEU A 121 11.50 22.19 9.98
CA LEU A 121 10.20 22.83 9.70
C LEU A 121 9.91 24.01 10.62
N VAL A 122 10.27 23.92 11.92
CA VAL A 122 10.14 25.06 12.84
C VAL A 122 11.04 26.21 12.39
N GLY A 123 12.30 25.93 12.04
CA GLY A 123 13.21 26.94 11.49
C GLY A 123 12.68 27.56 10.20
N ALA A 124 12.03 26.77 9.34
CA ALA A 124 11.37 27.23 8.13
C ALA A 124 10.30 28.28 8.39
N PHE A 125 9.41 28.01 9.35
CA PHE A 125 8.32 28.92 9.69
C PHE A 125 8.86 30.28 10.18
N VAL A 126 9.92 30.24 10.98
CA VAL A 126 10.60 31.44 11.49
C VAL A 126 11.22 32.23 10.34
N ALA A 127 11.93 31.57 9.43
CA ALA A 127 12.58 32.23 8.30
C ALA A 127 11.57 32.81 7.28
N ALA A 128 10.53 32.04 6.95
CA ALA A 128 9.59 32.38 5.89
C ALA A 128 8.53 33.39 6.34
N PHE A 129 7.95 33.20 7.51
CA PHE A 129 6.83 34.01 8.00
C PHE A 129 7.23 35.05 9.05
N ARG A 130 8.50 35.05 9.48
CA ARG A 130 9.03 35.92 10.55
C ARG A 130 8.22 35.82 11.84
N ILE A 131 7.75 34.61 12.13
CA ILE A 131 7.00 34.27 13.35
C ILE A 131 8.00 33.84 14.44
N ASP A 132 7.66 34.03 15.71
CA ASP A 132 8.51 33.58 16.82
C ASP A 132 8.67 32.05 16.87
N ASN A 133 9.76 31.60 17.49
CA ASN A 133 10.12 30.18 17.56
C ASN A 133 9.05 29.32 18.24
N TRP A 134 8.41 29.84 19.28
CA TRP A 134 7.41 29.09 20.04
C TRP A 134 6.12 28.95 19.24
N THR A 135 5.62 30.01 18.62
CA THR A 135 4.44 29.95 17.76
C THR A 135 4.69 29.05 16.54
N SER A 136 5.88 29.11 15.94
CA SER A 136 6.31 28.21 14.85
C SER A 136 6.32 26.74 15.30
N PHE A 137 6.80 26.48 16.52
CA PHE A 137 6.75 25.16 17.12
C PHE A 137 5.31 24.66 17.30
N HIS A 138 4.40 25.50 17.80
CA HIS A 138 2.99 25.14 17.97
C HIS A 138 2.31 24.86 16.62
N TYR A 139 2.55 25.69 15.61
CA TYR A 139 2.01 25.46 14.27
C TYR A 139 2.49 24.17 13.62
N ASN A 140 3.70 23.72 13.94
CA ASN A 140 4.22 22.46 13.41
C ASN A 140 3.74 21.24 14.23
N ILE A 141 3.74 21.33 15.57
CA ILE A 141 3.43 20.18 16.43
C ILE A 141 1.94 19.82 16.42
N VAL A 142 1.04 20.82 16.31
CA VAL A 142 -0.41 20.57 16.35
C VAL A 142 -0.87 19.66 15.20
N PRO A 143 -0.53 19.92 13.91
CA PRO A 143 -0.87 19.01 12.81
C PRO A 143 -0.27 17.61 12.97
N ILE A 144 0.95 17.51 13.51
CA ILE A 144 1.64 16.22 13.70
C ILE A 144 0.96 15.40 14.80
N LEU A 145 0.63 16.02 15.94
CA LEU A 145 -0.10 15.34 17.02
C LEU A 145 -1.51 14.94 16.56
N ALA A 146 -2.18 15.79 15.79
CA ALA A 146 -3.46 15.44 15.18
C ALA A 146 -3.33 14.25 14.22
N PHE A 147 -2.29 14.22 13.39
CA PHE A 147 -2.01 13.09 12.51
C PHE A 147 -1.70 11.81 13.30
N MET A 148 -0.89 11.88 14.35
CA MET A 148 -0.62 10.75 15.23
C MET A 148 -1.91 10.22 15.87
N PHE A 149 -2.77 11.10 16.37
CA PHE A 149 -4.07 10.71 16.93
C PHE A 149 -4.96 10.00 15.90
N ILE A 150 -4.98 10.49 14.66
CA ILE A 150 -5.70 9.86 13.55
C ILE A 150 -5.11 8.48 13.23
N CYS A 151 -3.78 8.34 13.23
CA CYS A 151 -3.11 7.05 13.03
C CYS A 151 -3.46 6.01 14.10
N PHE A 152 -3.68 6.43 15.35
CA PHE A 152 -4.09 5.52 16.43
C PHE A 152 -5.58 5.14 16.41
N THR A 153 -6.45 5.98 15.86
CA THR A 153 -7.91 5.86 16.05
C THR A 153 -8.68 5.54 14.78
N CYS A 154 -8.20 5.97 13.62
CA CYS A 154 -8.93 5.90 12.37
C CYS A 154 -8.45 4.73 11.50
N LYS A 155 -9.25 4.36 10.49
CA LYS A 155 -8.90 3.32 9.51
C LYS A 155 -7.81 3.82 8.55
N SER A 156 -7.00 2.90 8.02
CA SER A 156 -5.88 3.18 7.10
C SER A 156 -6.25 4.13 5.96
N ASN A 157 -7.42 4.01 5.33
CA ASN A 157 -7.85 4.92 4.25
C ASN A 157 -7.92 6.39 4.69
N ILE A 158 -8.42 6.66 5.91
CA ILE A 158 -8.51 8.03 6.45
C ILE A 158 -7.11 8.53 6.81
N GLN A 159 -6.28 7.67 7.42
CA GLN A 159 -4.91 8.01 7.75
C GLN A 159 -4.11 8.41 6.50
N LEU A 160 -4.24 7.63 5.42
CA LEU A 160 -3.57 7.90 4.14
C LEU A 160 -4.07 9.19 3.48
N PHE A 161 -5.38 9.45 3.51
CA PHE A 161 -5.93 10.70 3.00
C PHE A 161 -5.39 11.92 3.76
N VAL A 162 -5.37 11.86 5.10
CA VAL A 162 -4.82 12.94 5.93
C VAL A 162 -3.31 13.09 5.70
N ALA A 163 -2.58 11.98 5.57
CA ALA A 163 -1.16 12.01 5.22
C ALA A 163 -0.94 12.73 3.89
N GLN A 164 -1.76 12.45 2.87
CA GLN A 164 -1.68 13.09 1.56
C GLN A 164 -1.92 14.61 1.66
N VAL A 165 -2.97 15.03 2.37
CA VAL A 165 -3.27 16.45 2.58
C VAL A 165 -2.13 17.17 3.32
N LEU A 166 -1.62 16.58 4.40
CA LEU A 166 -0.50 17.15 5.15
C LEU A 166 0.79 17.16 4.33
N SER A 167 1.06 16.13 3.52
CA SER A 167 2.21 16.10 2.63
C SER A 167 2.17 17.23 1.61
N THR A 168 1.01 17.53 1.02
CA THR A 168 0.86 18.69 0.12
C THR A 168 1.09 20.01 0.87
N ALA A 169 0.52 20.17 2.06
CA ALA A 169 0.74 21.37 2.88
C ALA A 169 2.21 21.57 3.25
N TYR A 170 2.89 20.51 3.67
CA TYR A 170 4.32 20.55 4.01
C TYR A 170 5.22 20.74 2.78
N ALA A 171 4.84 20.24 1.61
CA ALA A 171 5.56 20.53 0.37
C ALA A 171 5.57 22.04 0.05
N LEU A 172 4.46 22.74 0.28
CA LEU A 172 4.40 24.19 0.15
C LEU A 172 5.30 24.90 1.17
N ILE A 173 5.36 24.42 2.41
CA ILE A 173 6.29 24.94 3.42
C ILE A 173 7.75 24.67 3.01
N MET A 174 8.05 23.51 2.42
CA MET A 174 9.38 23.19 1.92
C MET A 174 9.83 24.12 0.78
N MET A 175 8.92 24.62 -0.06
CA MET A 175 9.27 25.67 -1.02
C MET A 175 9.83 26.91 -0.31
N ALA A 176 9.21 27.31 0.81
CA ALA A 176 9.69 28.42 1.61
C ALA A 176 11.02 28.11 2.33
N VAL A 177 11.25 26.86 2.75
CA VAL A 177 12.56 26.40 3.29
C VAL A 177 13.66 26.59 2.26
N ILE A 178 13.43 26.17 1.02
CA ILE A 178 14.43 26.25 -0.05
C ILE A 178 14.79 27.71 -0.32
N VAL A 179 13.79 28.60 -0.39
CA VAL A 179 14.02 30.04 -0.54
C VAL A 179 14.75 30.62 0.67
N GLY A 180 14.34 30.28 1.89
CA GLY A 180 14.99 30.75 3.12
C GLY A 180 16.45 30.30 3.21
N THR A 181 16.74 29.07 2.81
CA THR A 181 18.11 28.52 2.78
C THR A 181 18.95 29.21 1.70
N ALA A 182 18.36 29.54 0.54
CA ALA A 182 19.04 30.29 -0.51
C ALA A 182 19.37 31.73 -0.10
N LEU A 183 18.47 32.40 0.63
CA LEU A 183 18.74 33.73 1.22
C LEU A 183 19.84 33.64 2.28
N GLN A 184 19.77 32.64 3.16
CA GLN A 184 20.79 32.41 4.18
C GLN A 184 22.17 32.14 3.56
N LEU A 185 22.23 31.40 2.46
CA LEU A 185 23.47 31.19 1.70
C LEU A 185 24.04 32.51 1.15
N GLY A 186 23.18 33.44 0.75
CA GLY A 186 23.57 34.77 0.27
C GLY A 186 24.07 35.70 1.38
N GLU A 187 23.48 35.63 2.58
CA GLU A 187 23.81 36.48 3.73
C GLU A 187 25.01 35.96 4.54
N ASP A 188 24.97 34.68 4.93
CA ASP A 188 25.98 34.04 5.79
C ASP A 188 27.16 33.46 4.98
N GLY A 189 27.04 33.42 3.66
CA GLY A 189 28.02 32.87 2.74
C GLY A 189 28.12 31.34 2.77
N ILE A 190 29.05 30.83 1.94
CA ILE A 190 29.25 29.38 1.71
C ILE A 190 29.78 28.65 2.97
N GLY A 191 30.38 29.37 3.91
CA GLY A 191 30.92 28.81 5.16
C GLY A 191 29.87 28.53 6.24
N SER A 192 28.60 28.90 6.03
CA SER A 192 27.56 28.64 7.01
C SER A 192 27.25 27.14 7.11
N PRO A 193 26.91 26.60 8.31
CA PRO A 193 26.58 25.19 8.46
C PRO A 193 25.46 24.71 7.53
N SER A 194 24.43 25.54 7.32
CA SER A 194 23.30 25.25 6.41
C SER A 194 23.76 25.17 4.94
N ALA A 195 24.64 26.07 4.51
CA ALA A 195 25.21 26.07 3.17
C ALA A 195 26.07 24.83 2.92
N ILE A 196 26.97 24.51 3.86
CA ILE A 196 27.83 23.34 3.76
C ILE A 196 26.98 22.07 3.69
N PHE A 197 25.94 21.97 4.50
CA PHE A 197 25.00 20.84 4.48
C PHE A 197 24.29 20.71 3.12
N LEU A 198 23.73 21.81 2.61
CA LEU A 198 23.01 21.81 1.33
C LEU A 198 23.95 21.46 0.16
N ILE A 199 25.14 22.06 0.10
CA ILE A 199 26.14 21.79 -0.93
C ILE A 199 26.62 20.34 -0.85
N SER A 200 26.85 19.81 0.35
CA SER A 200 27.26 18.41 0.54
C SER A 200 26.16 17.44 0.11
N MET A 201 24.90 17.74 0.42
CA MET A 201 23.76 16.91 0.03
C MET A 201 23.52 16.94 -1.49
N VAL A 202 23.44 18.12 -2.10
CA VAL A 202 23.25 18.26 -3.56
C VAL A 202 24.45 17.70 -4.31
N GLY A 203 25.66 17.96 -3.81
CA GLY A 203 26.90 17.46 -4.38
C GLY A 203 26.99 15.93 -4.35
N SER A 204 26.56 15.27 -3.27
CA SER A 204 26.59 13.81 -3.19
C SER A 204 25.62 13.17 -4.18
N PHE A 205 24.41 13.71 -4.36
CA PHE A 205 23.47 13.26 -5.38
C PHE A 205 23.99 13.50 -6.80
N PHE A 206 24.60 14.65 -7.06
CA PHE A 206 25.18 14.96 -8.37
C PHE A 206 26.35 14.02 -8.72
N ILE A 207 27.26 13.78 -7.77
CA ILE A 207 28.37 12.83 -7.93
C ILE A 207 27.82 11.42 -8.21
N ALA A 208 26.81 10.98 -7.45
CA ALA A 208 26.18 9.68 -7.69
C ALA A 208 25.56 9.59 -9.10
N ALA A 209 24.85 10.63 -9.55
CA ALA A 209 24.29 10.67 -10.91
C ALA A 209 25.39 10.57 -11.98
N CYS A 210 26.52 11.28 -11.80
CA CYS A 210 27.66 11.18 -12.73
C CYS A 210 28.32 9.79 -12.76
N LEU A 211 28.32 9.07 -11.62
CA LEU A 211 28.86 7.71 -11.54
C LEU A 211 27.91 6.65 -12.14
N HIS A 212 26.64 6.98 -12.35
CA HIS A 212 25.60 6.11 -12.90
C HIS A 212 24.94 6.74 -14.13
N PRO A 213 25.63 6.79 -15.29
CA PRO A 213 25.19 7.55 -16.47
C PRO A 213 23.85 7.10 -17.07
N GLN A 214 23.48 5.81 -16.92
CA GLN A 214 22.17 5.31 -17.35
C GLN A 214 21.02 5.93 -16.52
N GLU A 215 21.27 6.17 -15.23
CA GLU A 215 20.30 6.71 -14.28
C GLU A 215 20.45 8.22 -14.07
N PHE A 216 21.26 8.90 -14.87
CA PHE A 216 21.59 10.31 -14.69
C PHE A 216 20.33 11.18 -14.60
N TRP A 217 19.31 10.87 -15.40
CA TRP A 217 18.06 11.62 -15.46
C TRP A 217 17.23 11.58 -14.17
N CYS A 218 17.48 10.63 -13.27
CA CYS A 218 16.84 10.59 -11.95
C CYS A 218 17.11 11.86 -11.12
N ILE A 219 18.19 12.62 -11.43
CA ILE A 219 18.48 13.89 -10.76
C ILE A 219 17.40 14.95 -10.97
N THR A 220 16.64 14.88 -12.08
CA THR A 220 15.56 15.83 -12.39
C THR A 220 14.42 15.75 -11.36
N CYS A 221 14.21 14.56 -10.79
CA CYS A 221 13.26 14.32 -9.69
C CYS A 221 13.77 14.85 -8.33
N GLY A 222 15.01 15.33 -8.25
CA GLY A 222 15.64 15.80 -7.01
C GLY A 222 14.88 16.94 -6.33
N LEU A 223 14.27 17.86 -7.10
CA LEU A 223 13.46 18.93 -6.52
C LEU A 223 12.21 18.38 -5.84
N ILE A 224 11.50 17.45 -6.50
CA ILE A 224 10.32 16.79 -5.93
C ILE A 224 10.71 16.00 -4.68
N TYR A 225 11.87 15.34 -4.70
CA TYR A 225 12.43 14.65 -3.54
C TYR A 225 12.63 15.58 -2.36
N LEU A 226 13.25 16.76 -2.56
CA LEU A 226 13.46 17.76 -1.52
C LEU A 226 12.14 18.27 -0.94
N LEU A 227 11.15 18.56 -1.80
CA LEU A 227 9.82 18.99 -1.35
C LEU A 227 9.08 17.92 -0.55
N SER A 228 9.35 16.65 -0.86
CA SER A 228 8.72 15.50 -0.22
C SER A 228 9.42 15.06 1.07
N ILE A 229 10.49 15.73 1.52
CA ILE A 229 11.23 15.35 2.74
C ILE A 229 10.31 15.21 3.97
N PRO A 230 9.42 16.17 4.30
CA PRO A 230 8.50 16.01 5.43
C PRO A 230 7.54 14.83 5.27
N SER A 231 7.10 14.54 4.04
CA SER A 231 6.26 13.39 3.75
C SER A 231 7.02 12.09 4.06
N MET A 232 8.23 11.94 3.54
CA MET A 232 8.99 10.67 3.58
C MET A 232 9.69 10.40 4.91
N TYR A 233 10.18 11.44 5.57
CA TYR A 233 11.04 11.28 6.76
C TYR A 233 10.35 11.64 8.08
N LEU A 234 9.15 12.23 8.03
CA LEU A 234 8.36 12.54 9.21
C LEU A 234 7.01 11.83 9.18
N LEU A 235 6.12 12.18 8.25
CA LEU A 235 4.76 11.61 8.21
C LEU A 235 4.77 10.10 7.93
N LEU A 236 5.56 9.66 6.96
CA LEU A 236 5.65 8.25 6.60
C LEU A 236 6.26 7.40 7.73
N ILE A 237 7.27 7.91 8.44
CA ILE A 237 7.87 7.20 9.58
C ILE A 237 6.85 7.06 10.71
N LEU A 238 6.11 8.12 11.04
CA LEU A 238 5.02 8.06 12.02
C LEU A 238 3.94 7.06 11.60
N TYR A 239 3.47 7.13 10.35
CA TYR A 239 2.51 6.18 9.81
C TYR A 239 3.00 4.74 9.90
N SER A 240 4.27 4.49 9.54
CA SER A 240 4.86 3.16 9.51
C SER A 240 5.00 2.54 10.90
N ILE A 241 5.45 3.32 11.88
CA ILE A 241 5.64 2.83 13.26
C ILE A 241 4.28 2.66 13.95
N ILE A 242 3.36 3.61 13.82
CA ILE A 242 2.05 3.52 14.50
C ILE A 242 1.23 2.35 13.96
N ASN A 243 1.33 2.04 12.66
CA ASN A 243 0.59 0.94 12.02
C ASN A 243 1.37 -0.38 11.96
N LEU A 244 2.33 -0.62 12.86
CA LEU A 244 3.03 -1.91 12.98
C LEU A 244 2.09 -3.10 13.16
N ASN A 245 0.93 -2.86 13.78
CA ASN A 245 -0.10 -3.87 14.01
C ASN A 245 -0.77 -4.38 12.73
N VAL A 246 -0.60 -3.70 11.59
CA VAL A 246 -1.16 -4.11 10.31
C VAL A 246 -0.17 -5.00 9.56
N VAL A 247 -0.33 -6.30 9.71
CA VAL A 247 0.59 -7.32 9.14
C VAL A 247 0.17 -7.77 7.73
N SER A 248 -0.97 -7.31 7.23
CA SER A 248 -1.44 -7.67 5.89
C SER A 248 -0.48 -7.20 4.79
N TRP A 249 -0.24 -8.04 3.79
CA TRP A 249 0.62 -7.75 2.63
C TRP A 249 0.01 -6.72 1.65
N GLY A 250 -1.26 -6.34 1.83
CA GLY A 250 -1.96 -5.39 0.96
C GLY A 250 -2.52 -6.07 -0.28
N THR A 251 -2.28 -5.50 -1.47
CA THR A 251 -2.81 -5.95 -2.77
C THR A 251 -2.43 -7.36 -3.21
N ARG A 252 -1.49 -8.02 -2.52
CA ARG A 252 -1.06 -9.41 -2.79
C ARG A 252 -1.80 -10.49 -2.02
N GLU A 253 -2.58 -10.11 -1.01
CA GLU A 253 -3.58 -11.02 -0.48
C GLU A 253 -4.71 -11.08 -1.51
N VAL A 254 -4.54 -11.97 -2.49
CA VAL A 254 -5.66 -12.49 -3.27
C VAL A 254 -6.70 -12.81 -2.23
N VAL A 255 -7.80 -12.05 -2.23
CA VAL A 255 -8.97 -12.31 -1.40
C VAL A 255 -9.21 -13.80 -1.53
N ALA A 256 -8.80 -14.58 -0.52
CA ALA A 256 -9.00 -16.01 -0.52
C ALA A 256 -10.49 -16.15 -0.84
N LYS A 257 -10.83 -16.73 -2.00
CA LYS A 257 -12.22 -16.71 -2.47
C LYS A 257 -13.04 -17.30 -1.36
N LYS A 258 -13.73 -16.44 -0.60
CA LYS A 258 -14.49 -16.82 0.57
C LYS A 258 -15.35 -18.00 0.15
N THR A 259 -15.27 -19.07 0.92
CA THR A 259 -15.96 -20.31 0.57
C THR A 259 -17.45 -19.98 0.38
N LYS A 260 -18.18 -20.62 -0.54
CA LYS A 260 -19.60 -20.29 -0.80
C LYS A 260 -20.45 -20.18 0.48
N LYS A 261 -20.11 -20.97 1.51
CA LYS A 261 -20.73 -20.92 2.85
C LYS A 261 -20.47 -19.61 3.63
N GLU A 262 -19.27 -19.04 3.53
CA GLU A 262 -18.92 -17.78 4.20
C GLU A 262 -19.58 -16.58 3.51
N LEU A 263 -19.63 -16.58 2.17
CA LEU A 263 -20.37 -15.58 1.40
C LEU A 263 -21.88 -15.61 1.68
N GLU A 264 -22.46 -16.80 1.87
CA GLU A 264 -23.88 -16.94 2.27
C GLU A 264 -24.13 -16.50 3.71
N ALA A 265 -23.19 -16.77 4.62
CA ALA A 265 -23.28 -16.31 6.00
C ALA A 265 -23.18 -14.78 6.11
N GLU A 266 -22.27 -14.16 5.36
CA GLU A 266 -22.12 -12.70 5.29
C GLU A 266 -23.34 -12.03 4.65
N LYS A 267 -23.90 -12.63 3.58
CA LYS A 267 -25.15 -12.16 2.97
C LYS A 267 -26.32 -12.24 3.95
N LYS A 268 -26.45 -13.35 4.70
CA LYS A 268 -27.49 -13.48 5.74
C LYS A 268 -27.30 -12.48 6.87
N ALA A 269 -26.07 -12.29 7.36
CA ALA A 269 -25.78 -11.31 8.40
C ALA A 269 -26.02 -9.86 7.93
N ALA A 270 -25.67 -9.54 6.69
CA ALA A 270 -25.95 -8.23 6.09
C ALA A 270 -27.46 -8.02 5.85
N GLU A 271 -28.20 -9.05 5.47
CA GLU A 271 -29.66 -8.99 5.32
C GLU A 271 -30.36 -8.86 6.66
N GLU A 272 -29.89 -9.54 7.71
CA GLU A 272 -30.37 -9.38 9.09
C GLU A 272 -30.03 -8.00 9.65
N ALA A 273 -28.83 -7.46 9.37
CA ALA A 273 -28.47 -6.10 9.74
C ALA A 273 -29.35 -5.07 9.02
N LYS A 274 -29.61 -5.24 7.71
CA LYS A 274 -30.55 -4.40 6.95
C LYS A 274 -31.97 -4.50 7.50
N LYS A 275 -32.43 -5.70 7.88
CA LYS A 275 -33.75 -5.90 8.53
C LYS A 275 -33.81 -5.19 9.88
N ARG A 276 -32.78 -5.28 10.73
CA ARG A 276 -32.71 -4.56 12.01
C ARG A 276 -32.69 -3.03 11.85
N VAL A 277 -31.99 -2.52 10.84
CA VAL A 277 -31.99 -1.09 10.50
C VAL A 277 -33.37 -0.64 10.00
N LYS A 278 -34.02 -1.43 9.14
CA LYS A 278 -35.37 -1.15 8.65
C LYS A 278 -36.42 -1.20 9.77
N GLN A 279 -36.28 -2.13 10.71
CA GLN A 279 -37.13 -2.24 11.89
C GLN A 279 -36.95 -1.04 12.83
N LYS A 280 -35.70 -0.61 13.08
CA LYS A 280 -35.40 0.60 13.86
C LYS A 280 -35.90 1.88 13.17
N SER A 281 -35.78 1.97 11.85
CA SER A 281 -36.31 3.09 11.05
C SER A 281 -37.84 3.18 11.12
N MET A 282 -38.54 2.04 11.05
CA MET A 282 -40.01 1.96 11.22
C MET A 282 -40.46 2.31 12.65
N LEU A 283 -39.72 1.85 13.68
CA LEU A 283 -39.99 2.21 15.08
C LEU A 283 -39.75 3.69 15.37
N SER A 284 -38.72 4.29 14.77
CA SER A 284 -38.41 5.72 14.85
C SER A 284 -39.46 6.58 14.14
N PHE A 285 -40.05 6.09 13.05
CA PHE A 285 -41.13 6.75 12.32
C PHE A 285 -42.44 6.73 13.13
N LEU A 286 -42.75 5.62 13.80
CA LEU A 286 -43.96 5.49 14.59
C LEU A 286 -43.91 6.29 15.91
N GLN A 287 -42.70 6.54 16.44
CA GLN A 287 -42.49 7.39 17.61
C GLN A 287 -42.47 8.90 17.30
N SER A 288 -42.37 9.28 16.03
CA SER A 288 -42.48 10.69 15.59
C SER A 288 -43.91 11.10 15.20
N GLY A 289 -44.91 10.25 15.48
CA GLY A 289 -46.32 10.49 15.20
C GLY A 289 -47.03 11.42 16.18
N ILE A 290 -46.42 12.53 16.61
CA ILE A 290 -47.10 13.72 17.16
C ILE A 290 -46.24 14.94 16.79
N GLY A 291 -46.62 15.66 15.71
CA GLY A 291 -46.14 17.03 15.46
C GLY A 291 -45.43 17.27 14.13
N ASP A 292 -46.23 17.79 13.20
CA ASP A 292 -45.91 18.78 12.15
C ASP A 292 -45.06 18.39 10.92
N ASN A 293 -45.60 18.78 9.76
CA ASN A 293 -45.07 18.58 8.41
C ASN A 293 -44.10 19.72 8.07
N GLY A 294 -42.93 19.39 7.54
CA GLY A 294 -42.04 20.35 6.90
C GLY A 294 -40.96 19.63 6.11
N ASP A 295 -40.95 19.86 4.80
CA ASP A 295 -40.05 19.28 3.81
C ASP A 295 -38.56 19.63 4.04
N GLU A 296 -37.73 18.80 3.39
CA GLU A 296 -36.27 18.62 3.38
C GLU A 296 -35.35 19.86 3.53
N GLU A 297 -34.10 19.66 4.02
CA GLU A 297 -32.88 19.81 3.18
C GLU A 297 -31.53 19.55 3.91
N GLY A 298 -30.67 18.78 3.21
CA GLY A 298 -29.20 18.89 3.13
C GLY A 298 -28.35 19.24 4.36
N SER A 299 -27.98 18.24 5.17
CA SER A 299 -26.84 18.34 6.09
C SER A 299 -25.92 17.13 5.96
N VAL A 300 -24.61 17.34 5.79
CA VAL A 300 -23.62 16.27 5.98
C VAL A 300 -23.27 16.22 7.46
N GLU A 301 -23.79 15.23 8.17
CA GLU A 301 -23.45 14.99 9.57
C GLU A 301 -22.16 14.17 9.70
N PHE A 302 -21.18 14.71 10.42
CA PHE A 302 -20.06 13.94 10.94
C PHE A 302 -20.32 13.61 12.42
N SER A 303 -20.34 12.33 12.76
CA SER A 303 -20.47 11.82 14.13
C SER A 303 -19.33 10.86 14.43
N LEU A 304 -18.46 11.23 15.39
CA LEU A 304 -17.44 10.35 15.93
C LEU A 304 -17.94 9.78 17.27
N ALA A 305 -18.42 8.55 17.25
CA ALA A 305 -18.78 7.75 18.43
C ALA A 305 -19.62 8.46 19.51
N GLY A 306 -20.50 9.39 19.11
CA GLY A 306 -21.55 9.96 19.97
C GLY A 306 -21.15 11.08 20.93
N LEU A 307 -19.93 11.64 20.86
CA LEU A 307 -19.47 12.68 21.80
C LEU A 307 -19.41 14.12 21.24
N PHE A 308 -19.36 14.33 19.93
CA PHE A 308 -19.47 15.67 19.32
C PHE A 308 -20.23 15.63 17.99
N ARG A 309 -21.14 16.60 17.80
CA ARG A 309 -21.93 16.82 16.58
C ARG A 309 -21.55 18.18 15.98
N CYS A 310 -21.06 18.19 14.74
CA CYS A 310 -20.79 19.42 13.99
C CYS A 310 -21.62 19.41 12.71
N ILE A 311 -22.34 20.51 12.44
CA ILE A 311 -23.25 20.66 11.30
C ILE A 311 -22.62 21.68 10.35
N PHE A 312 -22.33 21.26 9.12
CA PHE A 312 -21.92 22.17 8.05
C PHE A 312 -23.09 22.38 7.08
N CYS A 313 -23.62 23.60 7.03
CA CYS A 313 -24.67 23.98 6.09
C CYS A 313 -24.05 24.45 4.77
N THR A 314 -24.10 23.62 3.73
CA THR A 314 -23.75 24.03 2.36
C THR A 314 -25.00 24.52 1.65
N HIS A 315 -25.08 25.82 1.37
CA HIS A 315 -26.18 26.42 0.63
C HIS A 315 -26.08 26.00 -0.85
N GLY A 316 -26.91 25.05 -1.29
CA GLY A 316 -26.97 24.61 -2.69
C GLY A 316 -27.90 25.50 -3.52
N LYS A 317 -27.42 26.00 -4.66
CA LYS A 317 -28.27 26.59 -5.68
C LYS A 317 -28.69 25.52 -6.71
N THR A 318 -29.99 25.48 -6.95
CA THR A 318 -30.74 25.24 -8.21
C THR A 318 -30.82 23.82 -8.82
N SER A 319 -31.90 23.11 -8.44
CA SER A 319 -32.98 22.46 -9.23
C SER A 319 -32.77 21.95 -10.67
N ASP A 320 -31.87 22.49 -11.49
CA ASP A 320 -31.83 22.21 -12.93
C ASP A 320 -31.13 20.88 -13.25
N GLU A 321 -30.09 20.50 -12.49
CA GLU A 321 -29.37 19.23 -12.70
C GLU A 321 -30.22 18.00 -12.36
N LYS A 322 -31.08 18.09 -11.33
CA LYS A 322 -32.00 17.00 -10.96
C LYS A 322 -33.06 16.76 -12.04
N GLN A 323 -33.56 17.83 -12.67
CA GLN A 323 -34.50 17.72 -13.79
C GLN A 323 -33.83 17.13 -15.03
N GLN A 324 -32.58 17.51 -15.33
CA GLN A 324 -31.82 16.91 -16.43
C GLN A 324 -31.57 15.41 -16.18
N LEU A 325 -31.21 15.02 -14.96
CA LEU A 325 -31.01 13.60 -14.62
C LEU A 325 -32.29 12.77 -14.72
N THR A 326 -33.44 13.36 -14.39
CA THR A 326 -34.74 12.68 -14.51
C THR A 326 -35.16 12.55 -15.98
N SER A 327 -34.92 13.58 -16.80
CA SER A 327 -35.14 13.53 -18.26
C SER A 327 -34.23 12.49 -18.95
N ILE A 328 -32.97 12.35 -18.50
CA ILE A 328 -32.05 11.33 -19.02
C ILE A 328 -32.54 9.92 -18.65
N ALA A 329 -33.04 9.72 -17.42
CA ALA A 329 -33.60 8.44 -16.99
C ALA A 329 -34.83 8.02 -17.80
N GLU A 330 -35.76 8.95 -18.06
CA GLU A 330 -36.94 8.69 -18.91
C GLU A 330 -36.57 8.39 -20.37
N SER A 331 -35.54 9.06 -20.89
CA SER A 331 -35.02 8.81 -22.24
C SER A 331 -34.41 7.42 -22.38
N LEU A 332 -33.68 6.96 -21.35
CA LEU A 332 -33.10 5.61 -21.30
C LEU A 332 -34.16 4.51 -21.20
N ASP A 333 -35.22 4.72 -20.42
CA ASP A 333 -36.34 3.76 -20.35
C ASP A 333 -37.11 3.68 -21.68
N THR A 334 -37.25 4.80 -22.39
CA THR A 334 -37.86 4.82 -23.72
C THR A 334 -37.02 4.05 -24.75
N ILE A 335 -35.69 4.16 -24.68
CA ILE A 335 -34.77 3.41 -25.56
C ILE A 335 -34.84 1.92 -25.26
N LYS A 336 -34.86 1.53 -23.99
CA LYS A 336 -35.00 0.14 -23.56
C LYS A 336 -36.29 -0.49 -24.11
N HIS A 337 -37.40 0.23 -23.99
CA HIS A 337 -38.70 -0.27 -24.47
C HIS A 337 -38.75 -0.42 -26.00
N ARG A 338 -38.04 0.43 -26.75
CA ARG A 338 -37.89 0.29 -28.21
C ARG A 338 -37.00 -0.90 -28.57
N MET A 339 -35.95 -1.16 -27.79
CA MET A 339 -35.05 -2.29 -28.01
C MET A 339 -35.78 -3.63 -27.81
N ASP A 340 -36.61 -3.75 -26.78
CA ASP A 340 -37.46 -4.93 -26.54
C ASP A 340 -38.51 -5.14 -27.65
N THR A 341 -39.02 -4.04 -28.24
CA THR A 341 -39.96 -4.09 -29.36
C THR A 341 -39.28 -4.52 -30.67
N ILE A 342 -38.01 -4.16 -30.85
CA ILE A 342 -37.21 -4.59 -32.00
C ILE A 342 -36.81 -6.07 -31.84
N GLU A 343 -36.41 -6.48 -30.63
CA GLU A 343 -36.05 -7.88 -30.34
C GLU A 343 -37.23 -8.83 -30.57
N SER A 344 -38.45 -8.40 -30.23
CA SER A 344 -39.69 -9.15 -30.52
C SER A 344 -40.14 -9.11 -31.99
N ALA A 345 -39.66 -8.15 -32.78
CA ALA A 345 -39.94 -8.07 -34.23
C ALA A 345 -38.92 -8.87 -35.08
N VAL A 346 -37.74 -9.19 -34.52
CA VAL A 346 -36.63 -9.85 -35.22
C VAL A 346 -36.73 -11.39 -35.19
N ASP A 347 -37.62 -11.98 -34.39
CA ASP A 347 -37.84 -13.44 -34.41
C ASP A 347 -39.32 -13.85 -34.52
N PRO A 348 -39.87 -14.02 -35.74
CA PRO A 348 -41.26 -14.41 -35.91
C PRO A 348 -41.50 -15.92 -36.13
N HIS A 349 -40.50 -16.82 -36.11
CA HIS A 349 -40.73 -18.25 -36.45
C HIS A 349 -39.86 -19.24 -35.64
N GLY A 350 -40.46 -19.84 -34.60
CA GLY A 350 -39.82 -20.93 -33.85
C GLY A 350 -40.72 -21.74 -32.91
N HIS A 351 -42.03 -21.90 -33.18
CA HIS A 351 -42.83 -22.93 -32.51
C HIS A 351 -42.63 -24.31 -33.17
N HIS A 352 -42.38 -25.36 -32.36
CA HIS A 352 -43.21 -26.58 -32.24
C HIS A 352 -42.42 -27.86 -31.89
N ALA A 353 -42.90 -28.52 -30.83
CA ALA A 353 -43.10 -29.96 -30.69
C ALA A 353 -41.89 -30.91 -30.89
N SER A 354 -41.54 -31.67 -29.86
CA SER A 354 -42.26 -32.88 -29.50
C SER A 354 -41.47 -33.76 -28.53
N ARG A 355 -42.24 -34.49 -27.74
CA ARG A 355 -41.89 -35.44 -26.70
C ARG A 355 -41.73 -36.82 -27.35
N HIS A 356 -40.54 -37.41 -27.34
CA HIS A 356 -40.37 -38.86 -27.41
C HIS A 356 -39.01 -39.30 -26.84
N GLY A 357 -39.03 -40.20 -25.86
CA GLY A 357 -37.82 -40.70 -25.21
C GLY A 357 -37.21 -41.93 -25.88
N ARG A 358 -35.91 -42.15 -25.65
CA ARG A 358 -35.30 -43.48 -25.43
C ARG A 358 -33.85 -43.38 -24.88
N ARG A 359 -33.70 -43.84 -23.63
CA ARG A 359 -32.67 -44.78 -23.09
C ARG A 359 -31.16 -44.42 -23.11
N ARG A 360 -30.63 -44.28 -21.88
CA ARG A 360 -29.31 -44.68 -21.29
C ARG A 360 -28.11 -44.91 -22.23
N THR A 361 -26.99 -44.25 -21.90
CA THR A 361 -25.71 -44.91 -21.50
C THR A 361 -24.89 -44.01 -20.57
N THR A 362 -24.08 -44.65 -19.74
CA THR A 362 -23.32 -44.18 -18.57
C THR A 362 -21.84 -43.91 -18.87
N SER A 363 -21.26 -42.84 -18.29
CA SER A 363 -19.87 -42.71 -17.76
C SER A 363 -19.63 -41.23 -17.41
N SER A 364 -19.60 -40.79 -16.15
CA SER A 364 -18.56 -40.89 -15.10
C SER A 364 -17.21 -40.23 -15.46
N GLY A 365 -16.86 -39.18 -14.71
CA GLY A 365 -15.54 -38.50 -14.62
C GLY A 365 -15.36 -37.40 -15.68
N SER A 366 -14.92 -36.17 -15.42
CA SER A 366 -14.12 -35.60 -14.32
C SER A 366 -14.57 -34.16 -14.06
N LYS A 367 -14.43 -33.71 -12.81
CA LYS A 367 -14.59 -32.30 -12.42
C LYS A 367 -13.25 -31.62 -12.60
N ASP A 368 -13.15 -30.65 -13.50
CA ASP A 368 -12.02 -29.72 -13.52
C ASP A 368 -12.46 -28.31 -13.10
N HIS A 369 -11.73 -27.82 -12.10
CA HIS A 369 -11.87 -26.53 -11.46
C HIS A 369 -11.20 -25.47 -12.34
N HIS A 370 -11.98 -24.69 -13.09
CA HIS A 370 -11.48 -23.43 -13.65
C HIS A 370 -11.52 -22.35 -12.57
N LEU A 371 -10.35 -22.05 -12.02
CA LEU A 371 -10.05 -20.75 -11.44
C LEU A 371 -8.78 -20.24 -12.07
N LEU A 372 -8.88 -19.19 -12.88
CA LEU A 372 -8.06 -17.98 -12.82
C LEU A 372 -8.56 -17.02 -13.91
N THR A 373 -8.20 -15.75 -13.72
CA THR A 373 -8.34 -14.61 -14.64
C THR A 373 -9.58 -13.73 -14.48
N SER A 374 -9.37 -12.56 -13.87
CA SER A 374 -9.56 -11.26 -14.55
C SER A 374 -9.06 -10.13 -13.64
N VAL A 375 -7.79 -9.74 -13.77
CA VAL A 375 -7.35 -8.38 -13.41
C VAL A 375 -7.32 -7.62 -14.73
N ALA A 376 -8.25 -6.68 -14.88
CA ALA A 376 -8.28 -5.75 -15.99
C ALA A 376 -7.33 -4.60 -15.64
N GLU A 377 -6.22 -4.49 -16.37
CA GLU A 377 -5.38 -3.30 -16.34
C GLU A 377 -5.72 -2.41 -17.53
N LYS A 378 -5.95 -1.13 -17.20
CA LYS A 378 -6.27 -0.05 -18.13
C LYS A 378 -5.02 0.34 -18.92
N SER A 379 -5.11 0.37 -20.24
CA SER A 379 -4.22 1.11 -21.11
C SER A 379 -4.74 2.54 -21.34
N GLY A 380 -3.86 3.54 -21.22
CA GLY A 380 -3.92 4.79 -22.00
C GLY A 380 -2.86 4.67 -23.11
N ASP A 381 -3.21 4.74 -24.38
CA ASP A 381 -3.54 5.90 -25.24
C ASP A 381 -2.27 6.43 -25.93
N GLU A 382 -2.10 6.11 -27.22
CA GLU A 382 -2.07 7.10 -28.31
C GLU A 382 -1.81 6.45 -29.70
N SER A 383 -2.59 6.94 -30.68
CA SER A 383 -2.42 6.96 -32.15
C SER A 383 -2.25 5.64 -32.94
N ASP A 384 -3.27 5.31 -33.73
CA ASP A 384 -3.11 5.14 -35.18
C ASP A 384 -4.48 5.18 -35.90
N GLU A 385 -4.64 6.15 -36.81
CA GLU A 385 -5.63 6.08 -37.88
C GLU A 385 -5.14 5.10 -38.95
N SER A 386 -5.87 4.01 -39.18
CA SER A 386 -6.19 3.53 -40.53
C SER A 386 -7.18 2.38 -40.47
N ASP A 387 -8.41 2.64 -40.95
CA ASP A 387 -9.36 1.61 -41.35
C ASP A 387 -8.83 0.90 -42.61
N SER A 388 -8.70 -0.43 -42.59
CA SER A 388 -9.29 -1.33 -43.59
C SER A 388 -8.90 -2.81 -43.41
N ASP A 389 -9.89 -3.65 -43.70
CA ASP A 389 -9.84 -5.06 -44.11
C ASP A 389 -9.68 -6.18 -43.07
N THR A 390 -10.86 -6.60 -42.58
CA THR A 390 -11.38 -7.98 -42.61
C THR A 390 -10.39 -9.14 -42.76
N SER A 391 -10.01 -9.72 -41.63
CA SER A 391 -9.97 -11.18 -41.44
C SER A 391 -10.18 -11.49 -39.96
N ALA A 392 -11.36 -12.03 -39.62
CA ALA A 392 -11.65 -12.54 -38.30
C ALA A 392 -10.84 -13.82 -38.06
N GLU A 393 -9.58 -13.68 -37.67
CA GLU A 393 -8.83 -14.79 -37.07
C GLU A 393 -9.43 -15.07 -35.69
N PRO A 394 -9.65 -16.35 -35.32
CA PRO A 394 -10.12 -16.67 -33.99
C PRO A 394 -9.07 -16.18 -32.99
N LYS A 395 -9.45 -15.23 -32.11
CA LYS A 395 -8.61 -14.78 -30.99
C LYS A 395 -8.17 -16.01 -30.22
N GLN A 396 -6.92 -16.42 -30.39
CA GLN A 396 -6.33 -17.54 -29.67
C GLN A 396 -6.31 -17.18 -28.19
N GLU A 397 -6.94 -18.00 -27.36
CA GLU A 397 -6.95 -17.81 -25.92
C GLU A 397 -5.51 -18.01 -25.43
N ARG A 398 -4.88 -16.94 -24.93
CA ARG A 398 -3.47 -16.98 -24.51
C ARG A 398 -3.34 -17.87 -23.27
N ASP A 399 -2.38 -18.79 -23.30
CA ASP A 399 -2.01 -19.61 -22.16
C ASP A 399 -0.69 -19.13 -21.57
N PHE A 400 -0.65 -18.96 -20.25
CA PHE A 400 0.51 -18.43 -19.52
C PHE A 400 1.75 -19.33 -19.65
N LEU A 401 1.58 -20.64 -19.82
CA LEU A 401 2.71 -21.57 -19.96
C LEU A 401 3.31 -21.62 -21.37
N THR A 402 2.52 -21.28 -22.38
CA THR A 402 2.89 -21.50 -23.80
C THR A 402 2.98 -20.20 -24.61
N ASN A 403 2.21 -19.17 -24.28
CA ASN A 403 2.29 -17.85 -24.91
C ASN A 403 1.95 -16.71 -23.92
N PRO A 404 2.83 -16.43 -22.94
CA PRO A 404 2.63 -15.32 -22.02
C PRO A 404 2.94 -13.97 -22.69
N TYR A 405 2.26 -12.90 -22.25
CA TYR A 405 2.34 -11.58 -22.88
C TYR A 405 3.76 -10.99 -22.94
N TRP A 406 4.60 -11.29 -21.95
CA TRP A 406 5.97 -10.78 -21.86
C TRP A 406 6.93 -11.39 -22.90
N ILE A 407 6.57 -12.52 -23.53
CA ILE A 407 7.45 -13.17 -24.52
C ILE A 407 7.51 -12.39 -25.84
N GLU A 408 6.48 -11.58 -26.10
CA GLU A 408 6.35 -10.70 -27.25
C GLU A 408 6.94 -9.30 -26.97
N ASP A 409 7.53 -9.09 -25.79
CA ASP A 409 8.10 -7.80 -25.39
C ASP A 409 9.19 -7.37 -26.40
N PRO A 410 9.13 -6.11 -26.90
CA PRO A 410 10.10 -5.59 -27.85
C PRO A 410 11.57 -5.79 -27.46
N ASP A 411 11.88 -5.85 -26.18
CA ASP A 411 13.23 -5.99 -25.66
C ASP A 411 13.72 -7.45 -25.65
N VAL A 412 12.80 -8.43 -25.73
CA VAL A 412 13.09 -9.88 -25.67
C VAL A 412 13.25 -10.51 -27.06
N ARG A 413 12.91 -9.77 -28.14
CA ARG A 413 12.71 -10.18 -29.55
C ARG A 413 13.71 -11.16 -30.20
N LYS A 414 14.91 -11.38 -29.66
CA LYS A 414 15.95 -12.25 -30.24
C LYS A 414 16.40 -13.40 -29.32
N GLY A 415 15.75 -13.58 -28.17
CA GLY A 415 16.04 -14.70 -27.28
C GLY A 415 15.54 -16.03 -27.88
N GLU A 416 16.31 -17.10 -27.70
CA GLU A 416 15.79 -18.45 -27.95
C GLU A 416 14.66 -18.73 -26.96
N VAL A 417 13.50 -19.12 -27.48
CA VAL A 417 12.34 -19.52 -26.67
C VAL A 417 12.37 -21.03 -26.53
N ASP A 418 12.44 -21.51 -25.29
CA ASP A 418 12.32 -22.93 -24.96
C ASP A 418 11.19 -23.13 -23.94
N PHE A 419 10.58 -24.32 -23.99
CA PHE A 419 9.45 -24.67 -23.14
C PHE A 419 9.85 -25.76 -22.16
N LEU A 420 9.33 -25.67 -20.94
CA LEU A 420 9.53 -26.71 -19.93
C LEU A 420 8.99 -28.05 -20.46
N SER A 421 9.76 -29.12 -20.26
CA SER A 421 9.32 -30.46 -20.62
C SER A 421 8.05 -30.86 -19.83
N SER A 422 7.23 -31.76 -20.37
CA SER A 422 6.03 -32.25 -19.65
C SER A 422 6.37 -32.85 -18.28
N THR A 423 7.52 -33.49 -18.17
CA THR A 423 8.04 -34.05 -16.91
C THR A 423 8.35 -32.96 -15.90
N GLU A 424 8.95 -31.85 -16.34
CA GLU A 424 9.30 -30.73 -15.48
C GLU A 424 8.07 -29.91 -15.07
N ILE A 425 7.11 -29.72 -15.97
CA ILE A 425 5.80 -29.13 -15.64
C ILE A 425 5.11 -29.96 -14.57
N GLN A 426 5.10 -31.29 -14.70
CA GLN A 426 4.50 -32.17 -13.70
C GLN A 426 5.26 -32.10 -12.38
N PHE A 427 6.60 -32.07 -12.40
CA PHE A 427 7.41 -31.88 -11.21
C PHE A 427 7.05 -30.58 -10.47
N TRP A 428 6.92 -29.45 -11.18
CA TRP A 428 6.55 -28.18 -10.56
C TRP A 428 5.12 -28.20 -10.01
N LYS A 429 4.18 -28.83 -10.71
CA LYS A 429 2.80 -29.04 -10.20
C LYS A 429 2.80 -29.87 -8.93
N ASP A 430 3.48 -31.01 -8.93
CA ASP A 430 3.57 -31.89 -7.76
C ASP A 430 4.25 -31.18 -6.58
N LEU A 431 5.30 -30.38 -6.85
CA LEU A 431 5.99 -29.60 -5.83
C LEU A 431 5.09 -28.52 -5.24
N ILE A 432 4.36 -27.77 -6.07
CA ILE A 432 3.40 -26.75 -5.63
C ILE A 432 2.31 -27.40 -4.79
N ASP A 433 1.70 -28.48 -5.29
CA ASP A 433 0.62 -29.19 -4.59
C ASP A 433 1.10 -29.80 -3.26
N GLN A 434 2.34 -30.29 -3.20
CA GLN A 434 2.89 -30.93 -2.01
C GLN A 434 3.38 -29.94 -0.96
N TYR A 435 3.92 -28.77 -1.36
CA TYR A 435 4.66 -27.88 -0.46
C TYR A 435 4.15 -26.44 -0.40
N LEU A 436 3.39 -25.96 -1.38
CA LEU A 436 2.96 -24.58 -1.48
C LEU A 436 1.48 -24.43 -1.09
N TYR A 437 1.21 -24.52 0.20
CA TYR A 437 -0.11 -24.21 0.75
C TYR A 437 -0.22 -22.73 1.11
N PRO A 438 -1.42 -22.13 0.97
CA PRO A 438 -1.69 -20.83 1.57
C PRO A 438 -1.34 -20.90 3.07
N ILE A 439 -0.70 -19.85 3.59
CA ILE A 439 -0.41 -19.77 5.02
C ILE A 439 -1.76 -19.81 5.76
N ASP A 440 -2.00 -20.87 6.52
CA ASP A 440 -3.16 -21.00 7.40
C ASP A 440 -3.09 -19.87 8.44
N ASN A 441 -3.83 -18.81 8.16
CA ASN A 441 -3.99 -17.69 9.06
C ASN A 441 -5.03 -18.08 10.11
N ASP A 442 -4.62 -18.48 11.32
CA ASP A 442 -5.56 -18.55 12.43
C ASP A 442 -5.99 -17.11 12.77
N PRO A 443 -7.27 -16.74 12.53
CA PRO A 443 -7.75 -15.40 12.80
C PRO A 443 -7.63 -15.02 14.28
N VAL A 444 -7.61 -16.00 15.19
CA VAL A 444 -7.45 -15.75 16.64
C VAL A 444 -6.02 -15.33 16.97
N GLU A 445 -5.03 -16.05 16.43
CA GLU A 445 -3.61 -15.72 16.62
C GLU A 445 -3.30 -14.34 16.03
N GLN A 446 -3.75 -14.05 14.81
CA GLN A 446 -3.55 -12.74 14.19
C GLN A 446 -4.10 -11.59 15.04
N VAL A 447 -5.30 -11.75 15.61
CA VAL A 447 -5.90 -10.73 16.49
C VAL A 447 -5.06 -10.51 17.74
N ILE A 448 -4.56 -11.57 18.37
CA ILE A 448 -3.70 -11.48 19.56
C ILE A 448 -2.42 -10.70 19.26
N TYR A 449 -1.75 -10.99 18.15
CA TYR A 449 -0.50 -10.33 17.78
C TYR A 449 -0.69 -8.88 17.33
N THR A 450 -1.73 -8.60 16.52
CA THR A 450 -2.13 -7.23 16.18
C THR A 450 -2.38 -6.43 17.45
N HIS A 451 -3.04 -7.01 18.46
CA HIS A 451 -3.22 -6.37 19.77
C HIS A 451 -1.90 -6.16 20.52
N MET A 452 -0.98 -7.13 20.51
CA MET A 452 0.32 -7.01 21.18
C MET A 452 1.19 -5.91 20.56
N LEU A 453 1.22 -5.82 19.22
CA LEU A 453 1.93 -4.75 18.49
C LEU A 453 1.30 -3.38 18.74
N LEU A 454 -0.03 -3.32 18.81
CA LEU A 454 -0.75 -2.10 19.19
C LEU A 454 -0.38 -1.66 20.62
N ILE A 455 -0.33 -2.60 21.57
CA ILE A 455 0.09 -2.33 22.95
C ILE A 455 1.56 -1.87 22.99
N LEU A 456 2.46 -2.51 22.24
CA LEU A 456 3.86 -2.10 22.15
C LEU A 456 3.98 -0.66 21.62
N ASN A 457 3.19 -0.30 20.61
CA ASN A 457 3.11 1.07 20.12
C ASN A 457 2.56 2.04 21.17
N LEU A 458 1.47 1.70 21.84
CA LEU A 458 0.90 2.53 22.90
C LEU A 458 1.86 2.69 24.08
N ILE A 459 2.69 1.69 24.39
CA ILE A 459 3.75 1.79 25.40
C ILE A 459 4.89 2.68 24.88
N PHE A 460 5.38 2.47 23.66
CA PHE A 460 6.44 3.27 23.06
C PHE A 460 6.09 4.77 23.01
N PHE A 461 4.84 5.09 22.65
CA PHE A 461 4.36 6.47 22.61
C PHE A 461 3.81 6.97 23.97
N GLY A 462 3.25 6.10 24.81
CA GLY A 462 2.59 6.43 26.08
C GLY A 462 3.49 6.44 27.31
N VAL A 463 4.66 5.80 27.26
CA VAL A 463 5.66 5.85 28.36
C VAL A 463 6.24 7.26 28.54
N ASN A 464 6.14 8.14 27.53
CA ASN A 464 6.46 9.56 27.71
C ASN A 464 5.36 10.38 28.42
N SER A 465 4.12 9.90 28.46
CA SER A 465 3.00 10.57 29.13
C SER A 465 2.76 10.04 30.55
N CYS A 466 3.00 8.75 30.81
CA CYS A 466 2.79 8.15 32.14
C CYS A 466 3.98 8.31 33.10
N LEU A 467 5.23 8.47 32.63
CA LEU A 467 6.36 8.69 33.56
C LEU A 467 6.31 10.05 34.27
N LYS A 468 5.57 11.04 33.75
CA LYS A 468 5.32 12.32 34.45
C LYS A 468 4.29 12.21 35.57
N TYR A 469 3.46 11.17 35.59
CA TYR A 469 2.43 10.97 36.62
C TYR A 469 2.82 9.97 37.70
N ILE A 470 3.90 9.21 37.52
CA ILE A 470 4.42 8.26 38.52
C ILE A 470 5.66 8.82 39.26
N ILE A 471 6.22 9.95 38.81
CA ILE A 471 7.31 10.67 39.48
C ILE A 471 6.91 12.13 39.79
N SER A 472 5.65 12.34 40.18
CA SER A 472 5.19 13.58 40.83
C SER A 472 4.51 13.28 42.16
#